data_AF-G8S1I5-F1
#
_entry.id   AF-G8S1I5-F1
#
_cell.length_a   1.000
_cell.length_b   1.000
_cell.length_c   1.000
_cell.angle_alpha   90.00
_cell.angle_beta   90.00
_cell.angle_gamma   90.00
#
_symmetry.space_group_name_H-M   'P 1'
#
loop_
_entity.id
_entity.type
_entity.pdbx_description
1 polymer ?
#
loop_
_entity_poly.entity_id
_entity_poly.type
_entity_poly.pdbx_seq_one_letter_code
_entity_poly.pdbx_strand_id
1 'polypeptide(L)'
;MPSDETEHETDCSIVLSEVYLYLDLECSEDRRRLIQKHLDECSGCLREFGIEHEVKALVGRCCGDERAPAELRDRLRVKLVQLEAQTETREYLP
;
A
#
# COMPACT_ATOMS: atom_id res chain seq x y z
N MET A 1 -34.62 4.30 -3.89
CA MET A 1 -33.27 4.34 -3.29
C MET A 1 -32.51 5.33 -4.15
N PRO A 2 -32.26 6.57 -3.70
CA PRO A 2 -31.58 7.53 -4.54
C PRO A 2 -30.11 7.12 -4.60
N SER A 3 -29.65 6.91 -5.83
CA SER A 3 -28.25 6.68 -6.18
C SER A 3 -27.40 7.80 -5.59
N ASP A 4 -26.44 7.44 -4.75
CA ASP A 4 -25.36 8.31 -4.28
C ASP A 4 -24.42 8.56 -5.48
N GLU A 5 -24.93 9.32 -6.47
CA GLU A 5 -24.12 9.92 -7.54
C GLU A 5 -23.59 11.24 -6.98
N THR A 6 -22.64 11.17 -6.06
CA THR A 6 -21.92 12.35 -5.61
C THR A 6 -20.82 12.67 -6.61
N GLU A 7 -20.91 13.89 -7.16
CA GLU A 7 -20.10 14.50 -8.22
C GLU A 7 -18.60 14.61 -7.85
N HIS A 8 -17.90 13.49 -7.81
CA HIS A 8 -16.45 13.44 -7.68
C HIS A 8 -15.84 13.22 -9.06
N GLU A 9 -14.73 13.91 -9.34
CA GLU A 9 -14.02 13.86 -10.64
C GLU A 9 -13.65 12.42 -11.04
N THR A 10 -13.41 11.55 -10.05
CA THR A 10 -13.16 10.14 -10.25
C THR A 10 -14.38 9.32 -9.83
N ASP A 11 -14.77 8.39 -10.70
CA ASP A 11 -15.86 7.45 -10.45
C ASP A 11 -15.57 6.48 -9.28
N CYS A 12 -16.57 6.28 -8.42
CA CYS A 12 -16.49 5.41 -7.24
C CYS A 12 -16.10 3.97 -7.60
N SER A 13 -16.59 3.43 -8.72
CA SER A 13 -16.32 2.04 -9.11
C SER A 13 -14.85 1.82 -9.46
N ILE A 14 -14.23 2.84 -10.06
CA ILE A 14 -12.81 2.83 -10.39
C ILE A 14 -11.97 2.79 -9.11
N VAL A 15 -12.30 3.64 -8.13
CA VAL A 15 -11.57 3.71 -6.85
C VAL A 15 -11.68 2.40 -6.08
N LEU A 16 -12.89 1.83 -5.99
CA LEU A 16 -13.10 0.56 -5.30
C LEU A 16 -12.43 -0.62 -6.02
N SER A 17 -12.35 -0.60 -7.35
CA SER A 17 -11.65 -1.65 -8.11
C SER A 17 -10.13 -1.69 -7.85
N GLU A 18 -9.56 -0.57 -7.40
CA GLU A 18 -8.12 -0.43 -7.14
C GLU A 18 -7.79 -0.33 -5.65
N VAL A 19 -8.78 -0.56 -4.77
CA VAL A 19 -8.64 -0.42 -3.32
C VAL A 19 -7.52 -1.30 -2.76
N TYR A 20 -7.35 -2.52 -3.28
CA TYR A 20 -6.28 -3.43 -2.85
C TYR A 20 -4.91 -2.97 -3.32
N LEU A 21 -4.78 -2.50 -4.56
CA LEU A 21 -3.51 -1.94 -5.06
C LEU A 21 -3.07 -0.73 -4.21
N TYR A 22 -4.04 0.08 -3.79
CA TYR A 22 -3.79 1.18 -2.87
C TYR A 22 -3.36 0.68 -1.48
N LEU A 23 -4.08 -0.29 -0.91
CA LEU A 23 -3.77 -0.90 0.39
C LEU A 23 -2.43 -1.63 0.43
N ASP A 24 -1.98 -2.20 -0.68
CA ASP A 24 -0.69 -2.92 -0.83
C ASP A 24 0.47 -2.00 -1.23
N LEU A 25 0.21 -0.72 -1.48
CA LEU A 25 1.19 0.24 -2.00
C LEU A 25 1.73 -0.15 -3.39
N GLU A 26 0.92 -0.88 -4.16
CA GLU A 26 1.25 -1.37 -5.51
C GLU A 26 0.70 -0.46 -6.63
N CYS A 27 0.24 0.73 -6.29
CA CYS A 27 -0.20 1.73 -7.25
C CYS A 27 0.89 2.80 -7.48
N SER A 28 0.86 3.45 -8.66
CA SER A 28 1.73 4.60 -8.93
C SER A 28 1.40 5.78 -8.01
N GLU A 29 2.35 6.69 -7.80
CA GLU A 29 2.13 7.87 -6.95
C GLU A 29 0.94 8.73 -7.40
N ASP A 30 0.79 8.92 -8.72
CA ASP A 30 -0.32 9.69 -9.28
C ASP A 30 -1.66 9.03 -8.96
N ARG A 31 -1.71 7.70 -9.08
CA ARG A 31 -2.92 6.94 -8.78
C ARG A 31 -3.25 6.95 -7.29
N ARG A 32 -2.23 6.85 -6.45
CA ARG A 32 -2.36 6.98 -5.00
C ARG A 32 -2.97 8.32 -4.60
N ARG A 33 -2.49 9.43 -5.19
CA ARG A 33 -3.03 10.77 -4.91
C ARG A 33 -4.50 10.90 -5.34
N LEU A 34 -4.84 10.36 -6.51
CA LEU A 34 -6.20 10.38 -7.03
C LEU A 34 -7.17 9.59 -6.15
N ILE A 35 -6.80 8.36 -5.75
CA ILE A 35 -7.59 7.55 -4.83
C ILE A 35 -7.73 8.25 -3.48
N GLN A 36 -6.65 8.81 -2.94
CA GLN A 36 -6.68 9.53 -1.68
C GLN A 36 -7.64 10.73 -1.73
N LYS A 37 -7.53 11.58 -2.77
CA LYS A 37 -8.44 12.72 -2.97
C LYS A 37 -9.90 12.26 -3.00
N HIS A 38 -10.22 11.19 -3.73
CA HIS A 38 -11.58 10.67 -3.78
C HIS A 38 -12.07 10.14 -2.42
N LEU A 39 -11.22 9.44 -1.65
CA LEU A 39 -11.59 8.97 -0.31
C LEU A 39 -11.82 10.11 0.68
N ASP A 40 -11.12 11.24 0.51
CA ASP A 40 -11.31 12.45 1.31
C ASP A 40 -12.64 13.16 1.00
N GLU A 41 -13.13 13.05 -0.24
CA GLU A 41 -14.37 13.72 -0.69
C GLU A 41 -15.61 12.81 -0.57
N CYS A 42 -15.46 11.49 -0.80
CA CYS A 42 -16.57 10.53 -0.85
C CYS A 42 -16.66 9.65 0.42
N SER A 43 -17.59 10.01 1.32
CA SER A 43 -17.83 9.25 2.56
C SER A 43 -18.26 7.79 2.33
N GLY A 44 -18.90 7.50 1.18
CA GLY A 44 -19.31 6.14 0.80
C GLY A 44 -18.11 5.23 0.56
N CYS A 45 -17.22 5.65 -0.34
CA CYS A 45 -15.99 4.93 -0.62
C CYS A 45 -15.05 4.86 0.59
N LEU A 46 -15.02 5.90 1.45
CA LEU A 46 -14.24 5.86 2.69
C LEU A 46 -14.73 4.76 3.65
N ARG A 47 -16.05 4.54 3.76
CA ARG A 47 -16.60 3.46 4.58
C ARG A 47 -16.22 2.09 4.05
N GLU A 48 -16.39 1.85 2.74
CA GLU A 48 -16.02 0.58 2.11
C GLU A 48 -14.51 0.31 2.22
N PHE A 49 -13.67 1.32 1.93
CA PHE A 49 -12.22 1.25 2.14
C PHE A 49 -11.87 0.89 3.59
N GLY A 50 -12.53 1.50 4.57
CA GLY A 50 -12.30 1.21 5.99
C GLY A 50 -12.59 -0.26 6.34
N ILE A 51 -13.65 -0.84 5.77
CA ILE A 51 -13.97 -2.27 5.97
C ILE A 51 -12.86 -3.14 5.39
N GLU A 52 -12.44 -2.88 4.14
CA GLU A 52 -11.37 -3.65 3.48
C GLU A 52 -10.04 -3.54 4.22
N HIS A 53 -9.71 -2.36 4.73
CA HIS A 53 -8.53 -2.14 5.56
C HIS A 53 -8.57 -3.00 6.84
N GLU A 54 -9.70 -3.02 7.56
CA GLU A 54 -9.86 -3.83 8.76
C GLU A 54 -9.81 -5.33 8.48
N VAL A 55 -10.42 -5.78 7.37
CA VAL A 55 -10.35 -7.19 6.92
C VAL A 55 -8.90 -7.57 6.64
N LYS A 56 -8.16 -6.76 5.89
CA LYS A 56 -6.74 -6.98 5.60
C LYS A 56 -5.90 -7.05 6.88
N ALA A 57 -6.14 -6.12 7.80
CA ALA A 57 -5.47 -6.10 9.11
C ALA A 57 -5.78 -7.35 9.94
N LEU A 58 -7.03 -7.82 9.92
CA LEU A 58 -7.43 -9.05 10.60
C LEU A 58 -6.73 -10.28 10.02
N VAL A 59 -6.71 -10.42 8.69
CA VAL A 59 -5.99 -11.50 8.01
C VAL A 59 -4.50 -11.46 8.34
N GLY A 60 -3.88 -10.29 8.33
CA GLY A 60 -2.48 -10.14 8.72
C GLY A 60 -2.19 -10.61 10.15
N ARG A 61 -3.10 -10.36 11.10
CA ARG A 61 -2.95 -10.84 12.49
C ARG A 61 -3.20 -12.34 12.64
N CYS A 62 -4.20 -12.89 11.96
CA CYS A 62 -4.61 -14.29 12.12
C CYS A 62 -3.75 -15.25 11.30
N CYS A 63 -3.23 -14.81 10.16
CA CYS A 63 -2.56 -15.65 9.17
C CYS A 63 -1.13 -15.20 8.85
N GLY A 64 -0.69 -14.03 9.34
CA GLY A 64 0.61 -13.44 9.00
C GLY A 64 1.73 -13.67 10.02
N ASP A 65 1.50 -14.41 11.10
CA ASP A 65 2.50 -14.65 12.15
C ASP A 65 3.50 -15.78 11.79
N GLU A 66 3.55 -16.19 10.52
CA GLU A 66 4.59 -17.07 10.00
C GLU A 66 5.92 -16.29 9.93
N ARG A 67 6.71 -16.42 10.99
CA ARG A 67 8.00 -15.72 11.09
C ARG A 67 8.99 -16.31 10.09
N ALA A 68 9.51 -15.44 9.23
CA ALA A 68 10.61 -15.79 8.34
C ALA A 68 11.77 -16.44 9.12
N PRO A 69 12.39 -17.53 8.60
CA PRO A 69 13.50 -18.20 9.27
C PRO A 69 14.65 -17.23 9.60
N ALA A 70 15.29 -17.44 10.75
CA ALA A 70 16.39 -16.59 11.22
C ALA A 70 17.53 -16.51 10.20
N GLU A 71 17.85 -17.62 9.56
CA GLU A 71 18.90 -17.69 8.53
C GLU A 71 18.62 -16.77 7.34
N LEU A 72 17.36 -16.66 6.91
CA LEU A 72 16.98 -15.76 5.81
C LEU A 72 17.20 -14.31 6.22
N ARG A 73 16.78 -13.95 7.44
CA ARG A 73 16.97 -12.59 7.99
C ARG A 73 18.44 -12.22 8.09
N ASP A 74 19.28 -13.12 8.58
CA ASP A 74 20.72 -12.84 8.73
C ASP A 74 21.41 -12.71 7.37
N ARG A 75 21.05 -13.55 6.40
CA ARG A 75 21.51 -13.41 5.01
C ARG A 75 21.10 -12.07 4.40
N LEU A 76 19.86 -11.61 4.64
CA LEU A 76 19.40 -10.31 4.15
C LEU A 76 20.16 -9.15 4.78
N ARG A 77 20.40 -9.16 6.09
CA ARG A 77 21.18 -8.13 6.79
C ARG A 77 22.60 -8.00 6.22
N VAL A 78 23.29 -9.12 6.03
CA VAL A 78 24.64 -9.12 5.45
C VAL A 78 24.62 -8.51 4.05
N LYS A 79 23.65 -8.88 3.21
CA LYS A 79 23.51 -8.31 1.87
C LYS A 79 23.21 -6.82 1.88
N LEU A 80 22.35 -6.34 2.79
CA LEU A 80 22.03 -4.92 2.91
C LEU A 80 23.27 -4.10 3.27
N VAL A 81 24.04 -4.53 4.28
CA VAL A 81 25.29 -3.87 4.67
C VAL A 81 26.30 -3.82 3.52
N GLN A 82 26.41 -4.91 2.75
CA GLN A 82 27.29 -4.95 1.57
C GLN A 82 26.86 -3.96 0.50
N LEU A 83 25.56 -3.83 0.24
CA LEU A 83 25.02 -2.89 -0.75
C LEU A 83 25.23 -1.44 -0.31
N GLU A 84 25.00 -1.13 0.97
CA GLU A 84 25.27 0.20 1.54
C GLU A 84 26.73 0.61 1.37
N ALA A 85 27.68 -0.27 1.71
CA ALA A 85 29.10 -0.03 1.53
C ALA A 85 29.48 0.16 0.04
N GLN A 86 28.82 -0.56 -0.88
CA GLN A 86 29.02 -0.39 -2.32
C GLN A 86 28.48 0.96 -2.83
N THR A 87 27.32 1.40 -2.35
CA THR A 87 26.78 2.72 -2.70
C THR A 87 27.68 3.84 -2.22
N GLU A 88 28.15 3.78 -0.97
CA GLU A 88 29.07 4.78 -0.41
C GLU A 88 30.39 4.82 -1.19
N THR A 89 30.94 3.66 -1.54
CA THR A 89 32.19 3.58 -2.32
C THR A 89 32.01 4.14 -3.73
N ARG A 90 30.84 3.95 -4.35
CA ARG A 90 30.53 4.47 -5.70
C ARG A 90 30.32 5.98 -5.71
N GLU A 91 29.74 6.54 -4.65
CA GLU A 91 29.54 7.99 -4.50
C GLU A 91 30.85 8.74 -4.18
N TYR A 92 31.85 8.04 -3.64
CA TYR A 92 33.17 8.61 -3.33
C TYR A 92 34.22 8.41 -4.44
N LEU A 93 33.86 7.79 -5.57
CA LEU A 93 34.72 7.74 -6.75
C LEU A 93 34.52 9.02 -7.60
N PRO A 94 35.60 9.76 -7.95
CA PRO A 94 35.51 10.96 -8.78
C PRO A 94 35.11 10.66 -10.23
#